data_AF-A0A956R5B5-F1
#
_entry.id   AF-A0A956R5B5-F1
#
_cell.length_a   1.000
_cell.length_b   1.000
_cell.length_c   1.000
_cell.angle_alpha   90.00
_cell.angle_beta   90.00
_cell.angle_gamma   90.00
#
_symmetry.space_group_name_H-M   'P 1'
#
loop_
_entity.id
_entity.type
_entity.pdbx_description
1 polymer ?
#
loop_
_entity_poly.entity_id
_entity_poly.type
_entity_poly.pdbx_seq_one_letter_code
_entity_poly.pdbx_strand_id
1 'polypeptide(L)'
;MPKKVRISQGDCVSSLAATHGMLPETIWDAPDNEALRQDRPHGNALAPGDVVVVPDPSERIHEAAVDRKHRYVRKGVPEKLRLVLHDEAGEPRTGLAYQVEFAGGTPMVEGTTDGDGAAEFVLPAREARATLRLCPEDRPVEEHELRFGGVDPITTVTGVQHRLYNLGYGCPTGGRLDDATRAAILSFQSDAELTVTGELDDATRSALEERYGS
;
A
#
# COMPACT_ATOMS: atom_id res chain seq x y z
N MET A 1 -1.93 0.22 29.75
CA MET A 1 -2.47 -1.12 29.48
C MET A 1 -2.57 -1.29 27.97
N PRO A 2 -2.12 -2.44 27.43
CA PRO A 2 -2.17 -2.71 26.00
C PRO A 2 -3.60 -2.55 25.47
N LYS A 3 -3.74 -1.83 24.37
CA LYS A 3 -5.03 -1.47 23.79
C LYS A 3 -5.33 -2.39 22.60
N LYS A 4 -6.48 -3.06 22.64
CA LYS A 4 -6.98 -3.83 21.49
C LYS A 4 -7.71 -2.90 20.54
N VAL A 5 -7.27 -2.83 19.29
CA VAL A 5 -7.91 -2.06 18.23
C VAL A 5 -8.49 -3.03 17.21
N ARG A 6 -9.77 -2.85 16.89
CA ARG A 6 -10.43 -3.62 15.85
C ARG A 6 -10.26 -2.89 14.52
N ILE A 7 -9.67 -3.58 13.56
CA ILE A 7 -9.35 -3.05 12.24
C ILE A 7 -10.64 -2.76 11.48
N SER A 8 -10.75 -1.54 10.98
CA SER A 8 -11.77 -1.14 10.02
C SER A 8 -11.17 -1.13 8.60
N GLN A 9 -12.04 -1.07 7.59
CA GLN A 9 -11.58 -0.95 6.22
C GLN A 9 -10.71 0.31 6.05
N GLY A 10 -9.48 0.15 5.55
CA GLY A 10 -8.51 1.24 5.41
C GLY A 10 -7.44 1.30 6.51
N ASP A 11 -7.56 0.52 7.58
CA ASP A 11 -6.58 0.49 8.67
C ASP A 11 -5.42 -0.46 8.37
N CYS A 12 -4.19 -0.02 8.61
CA CYS A 12 -2.98 -0.84 8.58
C CYS A 12 -2.18 -0.65 9.87
N VAL A 13 -1.19 -1.51 10.13
CA VAL A 13 -0.32 -1.36 11.30
C VAL A 13 0.38 0.01 11.29
N SER A 14 0.74 0.52 10.12
CA SER A 14 1.40 1.83 10.00
C SER A 14 0.49 3.00 10.36
N SER A 15 -0.79 2.97 9.99
CA SER A 15 -1.76 4.01 10.40
C SER A 15 -2.04 3.97 11.90
N LEU A 16 -2.11 2.76 12.49
CA LEU A 16 -2.22 2.54 13.93
C LEU A 16 -0.98 3.08 14.66
N ALA A 17 0.20 2.71 14.19
CA ALA A 17 1.47 3.18 14.74
C ALA A 17 1.55 4.71 14.68
N ALA A 18 1.19 5.31 13.55
CA ALA A 18 1.11 6.76 13.37
C ALA A 18 0.20 7.42 14.41
N THR A 19 -0.98 6.85 14.65
CA THR A 19 -1.97 7.32 15.64
C THR A 19 -1.47 7.18 17.08
N HIS A 20 -0.81 6.07 17.40
CA HIS A 20 -0.36 5.73 18.75
C HIS A 20 1.04 6.20 19.10
N GLY A 21 1.75 6.87 18.18
CA GLY A 21 3.08 7.39 18.47
C GLY A 21 4.21 6.35 18.43
N MET A 22 3.96 5.16 17.88
CA MET A 22 4.87 4.00 17.91
C MET A 22 5.49 3.70 16.55
N LEU A 23 6.49 2.84 16.49
CA LEU A 23 6.95 2.30 15.20
C LEU A 23 6.01 1.18 14.75
N PRO A 24 5.72 1.01 13.44
CA PRO A 24 4.91 -0.11 12.96
C PRO A 24 5.42 -1.46 13.46
N GLU A 25 6.74 -1.66 13.49
CA GLU A 25 7.39 -2.88 13.97
C GLU A 25 7.15 -3.10 15.47
N THR A 26 7.09 -2.02 16.27
CA THR A 26 6.78 -2.13 17.71
C THR A 26 5.37 -2.69 17.94
N ILE A 27 4.43 -2.40 17.05
CA ILE A 27 3.09 -2.96 17.11
C ILE A 27 3.06 -4.35 16.48
N TRP A 28 3.57 -4.51 15.25
CA TRP A 28 3.51 -5.77 14.51
C TRP A 28 4.23 -6.90 15.23
N ASP A 29 5.45 -6.66 15.72
CA ASP A 29 6.28 -7.66 16.38
C ASP A 29 5.94 -7.86 17.87
N ALA A 30 4.88 -7.19 18.36
CA ALA A 30 4.42 -7.40 19.73
C ALA A 30 4.01 -8.87 19.94
N PRO A 31 4.36 -9.50 21.07
CA PRO A 31 4.01 -10.90 21.36
C PRO A 31 2.50 -11.17 21.24
N ASP A 32 1.68 -10.21 21.66
CA ASP A 32 0.22 -10.30 21.62
C ASP A 32 -0.37 -10.36 20.20
N ASN A 33 0.42 -10.02 19.17
CA ASN A 33 0.02 -10.06 17.75
C ASN A 33 0.55 -11.30 17.01
N GLU A 34 1.23 -12.22 17.68
CA GLU A 34 1.82 -13.42 17.05
C GLU A 34 0.79 -14.24 16.26
N ALA A 35 -0.41 -14.47 16.81
CA ALA A 35 -1.47 -15.20 16.11
C ALA A 35 -1.91 -14.48 14.82
N LEU A 36 -2.05 -13.16 14.85
CA LEU A 36 -2.42 -12.39 13.66
C LEU A 36 -1.33 -12.45 12.58
N ARG A 37 -0.05 -12.47 12.97
CA ARG A 37 1.08 -12.61 12.04
C ARG A 37 1.16 -14.00 11.39
N GLN A 38 0.55 -15.02 11.98
CA GLN A 38 0.44 -16.34 11.34
C GLN A 38 -0.61 -16.34 10.23
N ASP A 39 -1.69 -15.56 10.39
CA ASP A 39 -2.81 -15.48 9.45
C ASP A 39 -2.60 -14.44 8.35
N ARG A 40 -1.69 -13.48 8.55
CA ARG A 40 -1.46 -12.34 7.65
C ARG A 40 0.02 -12.25 7.27
N PRO A 41 0.36 -12.16 5.98
CA PRO A 41 1.75 -12.15 5.53
C PRO A 41 2.52 -10.94 6.06
N HIS A 42 1.92 -9.73 6.02
CA HIS A 42 2.56 -8.48 6.43
C HIS A 42 1.57 -7.50 7.08
N GLY A 43 2.05 -6.60 7.95
CA GLY A 43 1.23 -5.67 8.74
C GLY A 43 0.45 -4.61 7.96
N ASN A 44 0.63 -4.55 6.64
CA ASN A 44 -0.08 -3.63 5.75
C ASN A 44 -1.31 -4.25 5.08
N ALA A 45 -1.52 -5.57 5.22
CA ALA A 45 -2.62 -6.32 4.62
C ALA A 45 -3.60 -6.86 5.68
N LEU A 46 -4.16 -5.97 6.50
CA LEU A 46 -5.15 -6.35 7.53
C LEU A 46 -6.56 -6.43 6.94
N ALA A 47 -7.39 -7.36 7.44
CA ALA A 47 -8.81 -7.41 7.06
C ALA A 47 -9.69 -6.66 8.07
N PRO A 48 -10.82 -6.08 7.62
CA PRO A 48 -11.85 -5.58 8.52
C PRO A 48 -12.29 -6.65 9.52
N GLY A 49 -12.20 -6.32 10.81
CA GLY A 49 -12.55 -7.22 11.91
C GLY A 49 -11.37 -7.89 12.60
N ASP A 50 -10.17 -7.87 12.01
CA ASP A 50 -8.92 -8.27 12.67
C ASP A 50 -8.73 -7.43 13.96
N VAL A 51 -8.03 -7.99 14.94
CA VAL A 51 -7.74 -7.30 16.19
C VAL A 51 -6.23 -7.16 16.35
N VAL A 52 -5.74 -5.93 16.32
CA VAL A 52 -4.34 -5.59 16.59
C VAL A 52 -4.21 -5.08 18.02
N VAL A 53 -3.28 -5.67 18.77
CA VAL A 53 -2.93 -5.24 20.12
C VAL A 53 -1.81 -4.20 20.03
N VAL A 54 -2.08 -2.99 20.49
CA VAL A 54 -1.10 -1.92 20.62
C VAL A 54 -0.48 -2.01 22.03
N PRO A 55 0.83 -2.31 22.16
CA PRO A 55 1.48 -2.42 23.45
C PRO A 55 1.55 -1.07 24.17
N ASP A 56 1.92 -1.09 25.45
CA ASP A 56 2.16 0.15 26.19
C ASP A 56 3.43 0.86 25.71
N PRO A 57 3.46 2.21 25.63
CA PRO A 57 4.65 2.94 25.25
C PRO A 57 5.76 2.68 26.26
N SER A 58 6.91 2.19 25.79
CA SER A 58 8.12 2.10 26.62
C SER A 58 8.73 3.49 26.77
N GLU A 59 9.03 3.92 27.99
CA GLU A 59 9.76 5.16 28.23
C GLU A 59 11.18 5.07 27.64
N ARG A 60 11.62 6.14 26.97
CA ARG A 60 12.99 6.27 26.47
C ARG A 60 13.62 7.52 27.04
N ILE A 61 14.69 7.33 27.80
CA ILE A 61 15.46 8.41 28.41
C ILE A 61 16.56 8.84 27.43
N HIS A 62 16.68 10.15 27.22
CA HIS A 62 17.73 10.75 26.41
C HIS A 62 18.61 11.65 27.29
N GLU A 63 19.91 11.43 27.28
CA GLU A 63 20.86 12.38 27.88
C GLU A 63 20.96 13.63 27.00
N ALA A 64 20.85 14.81 27.62
CA ALA A 64 20.85 16.09 26.93
C ALA A 64 21.64 17.13 27.73
N ALA A 65 22.36 18.00 27.03
CA ALA A 65 23.16 19.04 27.67
C ALA A 65 22.24 20.08 28.33
N VAL A 66 22.60 20.53 29.53
CA VAL A 66 21.98 21.72 30.13
C VAL A 66 22.34 22.97 29.30
N ASP A 67 21.46 23.98 29.29
CA ASP A 67 21.63 25.26 28.58
C ASP A 67 21.63 25.22 27.04
N ARG A 68 21.17 24.11 26.43
CA ARG A 68 20.93 24.03 24.97
C ARG A 68 19.48 23.69 24.66
N LYS A 69 18.97 24.24 23.57
CA LYS A 69 17.67 23.83 22.99
C LYS A 69 17.86 22.48 22.29
N HIS A 70 17.03 21.52 22.67
CA HIS A 70 16.97 20.19 22.04
C HIS A 70 15.65 20.04 21.30
N ARG A 71 15.70 19.55 20.06
CA ARG A 71 14.52 19.18 19.28
C ARG A 71 14.39 17.67 19.26
N TYR A 72 13.41 17.16 19.99
CA TYR A 72 13.04 15.75 19.92
C TYR A 72 11.99 15.59 18.83
N VAL A 73 12.27 14.71 17.87
CA VAL A 73 11.32 14.31 16.84
C VAL A 73 11.06 12.83 17.00
N ARG A 74 9.80 12.41 16.90
CA ARG A 74 9.49 10.99 16.78
C ARG A 74 10.18 10.47 15.54
N LYS A 75 10.94 9.37 15.66
CA LYS A 75 11.35 8.59 14.50
C LYS A 75 10.07 7.98 13.91
N GLY A 76 9.51 8.61 12.88
CA GLY A 76 8.61 7.88 11.98
C GLY A 76 9.46 6.96 11.14
N VAL A 77 9.02 5.73 10.89
CA VAL A 77 9.57 4.96 9.77
C VAL A 77 8.99 5.63 8.52
N PRO A 78 9.80 6.27 7.67
CA PRO A 78 9.31 6.73 6.39
C PRO A 78 8.92 5.50 5.58
N GLU A 79 7.62 5.22 5.47
CA GLU A 79 7.15 4.19 4.55
C GLU A 79 7.48 4.67 3.13
N LYS A 80 8.13 3.81 2.35
CA LYS A 80 8.40 4.09 0.94
C LYS A 80 7.35 3.39 0.12
N LEU A 81 6.72 4.12 -0.80
CA LEU A 81 5.94 3.52 -1.86
C LEU A 81 6.83 3.36 -3.08
N ARG A 82 6.76 2.17 -3.70
CA ARG A 82 7.32 1.90 -5.02
C ARG A 82 6.17 1.55 -5.95
N LEU A 83 5.94 2.39 -6.96
CA LEU A 83 4.91 2.20 -7.97
C LEU A 83 5.56 1.94 -9.33
N VAL A 84 5.36 0.74 -9.88
CA VAL A 84 5.87 0.40 -11.22
C VAL A 84 4.83 0.76 -12.26
N LEU A 85 5.18 1.66 -13.18
CA LEU A 85 4.30 2.17 -14.21
C LEU A 85 4.57 1.43 -15.53
N HIS A 86 3.54 0.80 -16.07
CA HIS A 86 3.58 0.18 -17.40
C HIS A 86 2.73 0.97 -18.39
N ASP A 87 3.04 0.85 -19.68
CA ASP A 87 2.19 1.36 -20.77
C ASP A 87 1.11 0.35 -21.19
N GLU A 88 0.36 0.67 -22.25
CA GLU A 88 -0.71 -0.20 -22.78
C GLU A 88 -0.19 -1.53 -23.34
N ALA A 89 1.10 -1.63 -23.66
CA ALA A 89 1.75 -2.85 -24.11
C ALA A 89 2.35 -3.67 -22.95
N GLY A 90 2.28 -3.16 -21.72
CA GLY A 90 2.88 -3.79 -20.53
C GLY A 90 4.36 -3.49 -20.36
N GLU A 91 4.93 -2.56 -21.14
CA GLU A 91 6.35 -2.18 -21.06
C GLU A 91 6.56 -1.10 -19.98
N PRO A 92 7.69 -1.13 -19.25
CA PRO A 92 7.96 -0.17 -18.19
C PRO A 92 8.14 1.26 -18.73
N ARG A 93 7.46 2.22 -18.11
CA ARG A 93 7.54 3.65 -18.47
C ARG A 93 8.75 4.31 -17.80
N THR A 94 9.93 4.14 -18.37
CA THR A 94 11.21 4.66 -17.82
C THR A 94 11.44 6.14 -18.12
N GLY A 95 12.21 6.84 -17.26
CA GLY A 95 12.63 8.23 -17.53
C GLY A 95 11.49 9.26 -17.50
N LEU A 96 10.33 8.88 -16.97
CA LEU A 96 9.14 9.71 -16.93
C LEU A 96 9.17 10.61 -15.70
N ALA A 97 9.16 11.93 -15.90
CA ALA A 97 9.04 12.88 -14.81
C ALA A 97 7.68 12.73 -14.11
N TYR A 98 7.67 12.73 -12.78
CA TYR A 98 6.45 12.67 -11.99
C TYR A 98 6.45 13.68 -10.85
N GLN A 99 5.24 14.08 -10.45
CA GLN A 99 4.99 14.90 -9.26
C GLN A 99 3.91 14.24 -8.39
N VAL A 100 4.12 14.23 -7.08
CA VAL A 100 3.17 13.67 -6.10
C VAL A 100 2.73 14.77 -5.15
N GLU A 101 1.43 15.03 -5.13
CA GLU A 101 0.80 15.99 -4.23
C GLU A 101 -0.02 15.24 -3.18
N PHE A 102 0.29 15.45 -1.89
CA PHE A 102 -0.45 14.86 -0.78
C PHE A 102 -1.51 15.84 -0.26
N ALA A 103 -2.68 15.32 0.11
CA ALA A 103 -3.82 16.14 0.51
C ALA A 103 -3.57 16.96 1.80
N GLY A 104 -2.73 16.47 2.72
CA GLY A 104 -2.44 17.14 4.00
C GLY A 104 -1.45 18.29 3.95
N GLY A 105 -1.14 18.84 2.77
CA GLY A 105 -0.26 20.01 2.62
C GLY A 105 1.23 19.70 2.81
N THR A 106 1.61 18.43 2.64
CA THR A 106 3.00 18.02 2.55
C THR A 106 3.62 18.62 1.28
N PRO A 107 4.90 19.07 1.31
CA PRO A 107 5.57 19.52 0.09
C PRO A 107 5.43 18.52 -1.04
N MET A 108 5.16 19.02 -2.24
CA MET A 108 5.10 18.21 -3.44
C MET A 108 6.43 17.47 -3.64
N VAL A 109 6.34 16.18 -3.95
CA VAL A 109 7.51 15.35 -4.26
C VAL A 109 7.64 15.28 -5.76
N GLU A 110 8.85 15.51 -6.27
CA GLU A 110 9.15 15.38 -7.69
C GLU A 110 10.20 14.30 -7.89
N GLY A 111 10.12 13.59 -9.01
CA GLY A 111 11.06 12.53 -9.34
C GLY A 111 10.99 12.11 -10.81
N THR A 112 11.70 11.05 -11.12
CA THR A 112 11.72 10.44 -12.45
C THR A 112 11.69 8.93 -12.28
N THR A 113 10.91 8.24 -13.10
CA THR A 113 10.87 6.77 -13.05
C THR A 113 12.22 6.16 -13.42
N ASP A 114 12.58 5.07 -12.75
CA ASP A 114 13.84 4.36 -12.99
C ASP A 114 13.81 3.50 -14.27
N GLY A 115 14.84 2.68 -14.47
CA GLY A 115 14.95 1.78 -15.63
C GLY A 115 13.93 0.64 -15.65
N ASP A 116 13.24 0.40 -14.54
CA ASP A 116 12.13 -0.57 -14.45
C ASP A 116 10.77 0.15 -14.51
N GLY A 117 10.75 1.47 -14.76
CA GLY A 117 9.52 2.27 -14.76
C GLY A 117 8.97 2.55 -13.35
N ALA A 118 9.78 2.38 -12.31
CA ALA A 118 9.34 2.57 -10.93
C ALA A 118 9.48 4.02 -10.46
N ALA A 119 8.41 4.55 -9.88
CA ALA A 119 8.39 5.78 -9.10
C ALA A 119 8.49 5.46 -7.61
N GLU A 120 9.49 6.02 -6.93
CA GLU A 120 9.71 5.83 -5.49
C GLU A 120 9.58 7.13 -4.71
N PHE A 121 8.78 7.12 -3.64
CA PHE A 121 8.65 8.27 -2.76
C PHE A 121 8.23 7.87 -1.36
N VAL A 122 8.53 8.73 -0.39
CA VAL A 122 8.16 8.52 1.01
C VAL A 122 6.71 8.93 1.22
N LEU A 123 5.91 8.02 1.78
CA LEU A 123 4.57 8.27 2.25
C LEU A 123 4.62 8.95 3.63
N PRO A 124 4.03 10.15 3.78
CA PRO A 124 3.84 10.74 5.09
C PRO A 124 2.83 9.92 5.89
N ALA A 125 3.14 9.64 7.16
CA ALA A 125 2.45 8.66 8.02
C ALA A 125 0.93 8.86 8.27
N ARG A 126 0.30 9.90 7.72
CA ARG A 126 -1.12 10.22 7.91
C ARG A 126 -1.88 10.46 6.60
N GLU A 127 -1.23 10.32 5.46
CA GLU A 127 -1.85 10.56 4.18
C GLU A 127 -2.57 9.30 3.71
N ALA A 128 -3.88 9.40 3.51
CA ALA A 128 -4.67 8.33 2.92
C ALA A 128 -4.77 8.46 1.39
N ARG A 129 -4.39 9.62 0.84
CA ARG A 129 -4.54 9.92 -0.58
C ARG A 129 -3.40 10.80 -1.09
N ALA A 130 -3.07 10.64 -2.36
CA ALA A 130 -2.22 11.56 -3.11
C ALA A 130 -2.68 11.65 -4.56
N THR A 131 -2.32 12.74 -5.23
CA THR A 131 -2.43 12.87 -6.69
C THR A 131 -1.05 12.66 -7.28
N LEU A 132 -0.90 11.61 -8.10
CA LEU A 132 0.28 11.38 -8.93
C LEU A 132 0.05 12.03 -10.29
N ARG A 133 0.94 12.94 -10.67
CA ARG A 133 1.00 13.55 -11.99
C ARG A 133 2.18 12.98 -12.75
N LEU A 134 1.93 12.41 -13.92
CA LEU A 134 2.97 12.01 -14.85
C LEU A 134 3.11 13.11 -15.90
N CYS A 135 4.34 13.58 -16.10
CA CYS A 135 4.66 14.72 -16.97
C CYS A 135 5.53 14.27 -18.15
N PRO A 136 4.98 13.50 -19.10
CA PRO A 136 5.70 13.15 -20.33
C PRO A 136 5.90 14.36 -21.24
N GLU A 137 6.95 14.35 -22.06
CA GLU A 137 7.31 15.49 -22.92
C GLU A 137 6.39 15.64 -24.15
N ASP A 138 5.83 14.53 -24.63
CA ASP A 138 5.17 14.40 -25.93
C ASP A 138 3.63 14.30 -25.86
N ARG A 139 3.06 14.27 -24.66
CA ARG A 139 1.63 14.02 -24.41
C ARG A 139 1.18 14.80 -23.17
N PRO A 140 -0.13 15.03 -22.97
CA PRO A 140 -0.62 15.80 -21.82
C PRO A 140 -0.28 15.11 -20.49
N VAL A 141 -0.22 15.93 -19.43
CA VAL A 141 -0.03 15.46 -18.05
C VAL A 141 -1.15 14.48 -17.70
N GLU A 142 -0.77 13.32 -17.18
CA GLU A 142 -1.71 12.29 -16.69
C GLU A 142 -1.84 12.43 -15.17
N GLU A 143 -3.07 12.52 -14.67
CA GLU A 143 -3.35 12.60 -13.24
C GLU A 143 -3.99 11.29 -12.74
N HIS A 144 -3.44 10.75 -11.65
CA HIS A 144 -3.92 9.54 -11.00
C HIS A 144 -4.15 9.78 -9.51
N GLU A 145 -5.35 9.46 -9.01
CA GLU A 145 -5.64 9.48 -7.57
C GLU A 145 -5.11 8.18 -6.93
N LEU A 146 -4.10 8.30 -6.08
CA LEU A 146 -3.58 7.22 -5.26
C LEU A 146 -4.33 7.18 -3.93
N ARG A 147 -4.73 5.97 -3.51
CA ARG A 147 -5.33 5.72 -2.19
C ARG A 147 -4.50 4.73 -1.41
N PHE A 148 -4.02 5.16 -0.25
CA PHE A 148 -3.14 4.37 0.62
C PHE A 148 -3.94 3.67 1.72
N GLY A 149 -3.46 2.50 2.15
CA GLY A 149 -4.07 1.71 3.23
C GLY A 149 -5.40 1.03 2.88
N GLY A 150 -5.90 1.14 1.64
CA GLY A 150 -7.26 0.72 1.24
C GLY A 150 -7.37 -0.53 0.38
N VAL A 151 -6.29 -1.30 0.21
CA VAL A 151 -6.34 -2.54 -0.58
C VAL A 151 -6.64 -3.71 0.35
N ASP A 152 -7.88 -4.23 0.28
CA ASP A 152 -8.27 -5.41 1.04
C ASP A 152 -7.33 -6.62 0.74
N PRO A 153 -7.20 -7.59 1.65
CA PRO A 153 -6.32 -8.75 1.46
C PRO A 153 -6.63 -9.52 0.17
N ILE A 154 -5.59 -10.10 -0.46
CA ILE A 154 -5.74 -10.93 -1.69
C ILE A 154 -6.73 -12.10 -1.50
N THR A 155 -7.00 -12.50 -0.26
CA THR A 155 -7.96 -13.54 0.09
C THR A 155 -9.42 -13.10 -0.07
N THR A 156 -9.72 -11.79 -0.12
CA THR A 156 -11.07 -11.26 -0.31
C THR A 156 -11.34 -10.99 -1.79
N VAL A 157 -12.63 -10.99 -2.18
CA VAL A 157 -13.03 -10.64 -3.56
C VAL A 157 -12.66 -9.19 -3.88
N THR A 158 -12.92 -8.26 -2.96
CA THR A 158 -12.57 -6.84 -3.14
C THR A 158 -11.06 -6.62 -3.26
N GLY A 159 -10.24 -7.38 -2.53
CA GLY A 159 -8.78 -7.30 -2.63
C GLY A 159 -8.24 -7.72 -3.99
N VAL A 160 -8.87 -8.73 -4.60
CA VAL A 160 -8.55 -9.16 -5.97
C VAL A 160 -9.03 -8.14 -6.99
N GLN A 161 -10.27 -7.65 -6.86
CA GLN A 161 -10.83 -6.64 -7.76
C GLN A 161 -10.01 -5.35 -7.76
N HIS A 162 -9.59 -4.87 -6.59
CA HIS A 162 -8.73 -3.68 -6.48
C HIS A 162 -7.39 -3.88 -7.19
N ARG A 163 -6.75 -5.04 -7.02
CA ARG A 163 -5.47 -5.35 -7.69
C ARG A 163 -5.63 -5.45 -9.20
N LEU A 164 -6.66 -6.14 -9.69
CA LEU A 164 -6.98 -6.21 -11.12
C LEU A 164 -7.25 -4.82 -11.71
N TYR A 165 -8.03 -4.00 -11.02
CA TYR A 165 -8.31 -2.63 -11.44
C TYR A 165 -7.02 -1.80 -11.53
N ASN A 166 -6.18 -1.83 -10.48
CA ASN A 166 -4.94 -1.07 -10.43
C ASN A 166 -3.89 -1.54 -11.45
N LEU A 167 -3.92 -2.83 -11.85
CA LEU A 167 -3.10 -3.37 -12.93
C LEU A 167 -3.66 -3.10 -14.34
N GLY A 168 -4.81 -2.44 -14.46
CA GLY A 168 -5.39 -2.03 -15.74
C GLY A 168 -6.42 -3.00 -16.35
N TYR A 169 -6.81 -4.08 -15.66
CA TYR A 169 -7.74 -5.09 -16.18
C TYR A 169 -9.22 -4.67 -16.19
N GLY A 170 -9.54 -3.41 -15.85
CA GLY A 170 -10.91 -2.90 -15.93
C GLY A 170 -11.92 -3.64 -15.05
N CYS A 171 -11.55 -3.95 -13.80
CA CYS A 171 -12.38 -4.73 -12.90
C CYS A 171 -13.30 -3.85 -12.03
N PRO A 172 -14.61 -4.12 -11.92
CA PRO A 172 -15.46 -3.47 -10.92
C PRO A 172 -15.07 -3.91 -9.51
N THR A 173 -15.20 -3.02 -8.53
CA THR A 173 -14.71 -3.22 -7.15
C THR A 173 -15.84 -3.40 -6.13
N GLY A 174 -16.99 -3.89 -6.60
CA GLY A 174 -18.23 -4.02 -5.83
C GLY A 174 -18.31 -5.24 -4.89
N GLY A 175 -17.24 -6.03 -4.75
CA GLY A 175 -17.14 -7.18 -3.86
C GLY A 175 -17.89 -8.44 -4.30
N ARG A 176 -18.43 -8.45 -5.53
CA ARG A 176 -19.12 -9.60 -6.12
C ARG A 176 -18.30 -10.18 -7.26
N LEU A 177 -18.11 -11.50 -7.28
CA LEU A 177 -17.57 -12.24 -8.43
C LEU A 177 -18.65 -12.32 -9.53
N ASP A 178 -18.82 -11.23 -10.27
CA ASP A 178 -19.71 -11.13 -11.41
C ASP A 178 -18.98 -11.42 -12.74
N ASP A 179 -19.73 -11.42 -13.84
CA ASP A 179 -19.19 -11.70 -15.18
C ASP A 179 -18.09 -10.70 -15.59
N ALA A 180 -18.18 -9.45 -15.12
CA ALA A 180 -17.17 -8.43 -15.37
C ALA A 180 -15.87 -8.73 -14.60
N THR A 181 -15.98 -9.13 -13.33
CA THR A 181 -14.83 -9.60 -12.54
C THR A 181 -14.20 -10.84 -13.17
N ARG A 182 -15.03 -11.78 -13.66
CA ARG A 182 -14.55 -12.99 -14.37
C ARG A 182 -13.83 -12.64 -15.66
N ALA A 183 -14.31 -11.66 -16.42
CA ALA A 183 -13.64 -11.17 -17.62
C ALA A 183 -12.26 -10.58 -17.30
N ALA A 184 -12.16 -9.78 -16.24
CA ALA A 184 -10.87 -9.25 -15.79
C ALA A 184 -9.89 -10.37 -15.36
N ILE A 185 -10.38 -11.41 -14.66
CA ILE A 185 -9.57 -12.58 -14.31
C ILE A 185 -9.09 -13.32 -15.56
N LEU A 186 -9.96 -13.53 -16.56
CA LEU A 186 -9.57 -14.19 -17.82
C LEU A 186 -8.45 -13.43 -18.54
N SER A 187 -8.57 -12.11 -18.65
CA SER A 187 -7.52 -11.27 -19.25
C SER A 187 -6.21 -11.36 -18.46
N PHE A 188 -6.28 -11.27 -17.13
CA PHE A 188 -5.10 -11.39 -16.27
C PHE A 188 -4.43 -12.76 -16.42
N GLN A 189 -5.19 -13.85 -16.39
CA GLN A 189 -4.64 -15.20 -16.57
C GLN A 189 -3.95 -15.37 -17.93
N SER A 190 -4.51 -14.78 -18.98
CA SER A 190 -3.89 -14.80 -20.32
C SER A 190 -2.55 -14.06 -20.32
N ASP A 191 -2.50 -12.86 -19.74
CA ASP A 191 -1.30 -12.03 -19.69
C ASP A 191 -0.22 -12.60 -18.75
N ALA A 192 -0.65 -13.28 -17.69
CA ALA A 192 0.23 -13.97 -16.73
C ALA A 192 0.65 -15.37 -17.22
N GLU A 193 0.33 -15.75 -18.46
CA GLU A 193 0.63 -17.06 -19.06
C GLU A 193 0.12 -18.26 -18.23
N LEU A 194 -1.00 -18.07 -17.52
CA LEU A 194 -1.67 -19.10 -16.74
C LEU A 194 -2.69 -19.89 -17.57
N THR A 195 -3.21 -20.96 -16.98
CA THR A 195 -4.39 -21.64 -17.57
C THR A 195 -5.60 -20.70 -17.47
N VAL A 196 -6.18 -20.35 -18.60
CA VAL A 196 -7.30 -19.40 -18.71
C VAL A 196 -8.63 -20.09 -18.35
N THR A 197 -8.94 -20.15 -17.06
CA THR A 197 -10.16 -20.76 -16.50
C THR A 197 -11.24 -19.73 -16.18
N GLY A 198 -10.85 -18.49 -15.92
CA GLY A 198 -11.69 -17.44 -15.36
C GLY A 198 -12.08 -17.69 -13.90
N GLU A 199 -11.42 -18.64 -13.24
CA GLU A 199 -11.64 -18.95 -11.83
C GLU A 199 -10.59 -18.27 -10.96
N LEU A 200 -11.01 -17.80 -9.79
CA LEU A 200 -10.12 -17.19 -8.81
C LEU A 200 -9.49 -18.27 -7.92
N ASP A 201 -8.62 -19.07 -8.52
CA ASP A 201 -7.86 -20.12 -7.85
C ASP A 201 -6.58 -19.59 -7.18
N ASP A 202 -5.88 -20.46 -6.46
CA ASP A 202 -4.66 -20.09 -5.74
C ASP A 202 -3.54 -19.63 -6.68
N ALA A 203 -3.41 -20.25 -7.86
CA ALA A 203 -2.42 -19.86 -8.87
C ALA A 203 -2.66 -18.42 -9.35
N THR A 204 -3.92 -18.08 -9.64
CA THR A 204 -4.33 -16.74 -10.03
C THR A 204 -4.09 -15.73 -8.91
N ARG A 205 -4.39 -16.08 -7.66
CA ARG A 205 -4.13 -15.20 -6.50
C ARG A 205 -2.65 -14.94 -6.30
N SER A 206 -1.82 -15.98 -6.35
CA SER A 206 -0.38 -15.86 -6.18
C SER A 206 0.26 -15.02 -7.28
N ALA A 207 -0.10 -15.28 -8.55
CA ALA A 207 0.41 -14.47 -9.67
C ALA A 207 -0.04 -13.01 -9.56
N LEU A 208 -1.28 -12.76 -9.12
CA LEU A 208 -1.80 -11.40 -8.95
C LEU A 208 -1.08 -10.66 -7.82
N GLU A 209 -0.78 -11.35 -6.72
CA GLU A 209 0.01 -10.80 -5.62
C GLU A 209 1.45 -10.48 -6.04
N GLU A 210 2.10 -11.40 -6.77
CA GLU A 210 3.44 -11.20 -7.32
C GLU A 210 3.50 -10.02 -8.30
N ARG A 211 2.55 -9.94 -9.24
CA ARG A 211 2.51 -8.87 -10.24
C ARG A 211 2.18 -7.51 -9.63
N TYR A 212 1.34 -7.46 -8.61
CA TYR A 212 0.96 -6.22 -7.93
C TYR A 212 2.06 -5.71 -6.98
N GLY A 213 2.85 -6.61 -6.40
CA GLY A 213 3.84 -6.29 -5.38
C GLY A 213 3.23 -6.28 -3.97
N SER A 214 4.05 -6.67 -2.98
CA SER A 214 3.70 -6.78 -1.56
C SER A 214 3.89 -5.48 -0.79
#